data_AF-A0A938NLW7-F1
#
_entry.id   AF-A0A938NLW7-F1
#
_cell.length_a   1.000
_cell.length_b   1.000
_cell.length_c   1.000
_cell.angle_alpha   90.00
_cell.angle_beta   90.00
_cell.angle_gamma   90.00
#
_symmetry.space_group_name_H-M   'P 1'
#
loop_
_entity.id
_entity.type
_entity.pdbx_description
1 polymer ?
#
loop_
_entity_poly.entity_id
_entity_poly.type
_entity_poly.pdbx_seq_one_letter_code
_entity_poly.pdbx_strand_id
1 'polypeptide(L)'
;MEYHPTIQTVIFVTIFLIVYLVALVKNTIKNSIDFYDLILLSSVAVIPSIFVFFPKLVVSLARIVGVEFPFLLLFGSLFFIVFVYLYRLVIKINQHHNRIILLIQEFSLLIEKLQKKKANVPEQKQDE
;
A
#
# COMPACT_ATOMS: atom_id res chain seq x y z
N MET A 1 -22.30 24.63 -17.53
CA MET A 1 -23.25 24.06 -16.56
C MET A 1 -22.56 24.07 -15.19
N GLU A 2 -23.09 24.80 -14.21
CA GLU A 2 -22.54 24.79 -12.85
C GLU A 2 -22.86 23.44 -12.19
N TYR A 3 -21.83 22.66 -11.89
CA TYR A 3 -21.97 21.38 -11.19
C TYR A 3 -22.17 21.66 -9.70
N HIS A 4 -23.41 21.59 -9.24
CA HIS A 4 -23.74 21.62 -7.82
C HIS A 4 -23.88 20.18 -7.32
N PRO A 5 -22.97 19.71 -6.44
CA PRO A 5 -23.12 18.38 -5.86
C PRO A 5 -24.40 18.32 -5.04
N THR A 6 -25.24 17.32 -5.31
CA THR A 6 -26.47 17.09 -4.55
C THR A 6 -26.12 16.79 -3.09
N ILE A 7 -26.90 17.31 -2.15
CA ILE A 7 -26.69 17.11 -0.70
C ILE A 7 -26.54 15.61 -0.35
N GLN A 8 -27.28 14.74 -1.02
CA GLN A 8 -27.18 13.29 -0.89
C GLN A 8 -25.77 12.75 -1.23
N THR A 9 -25.17 13.23 -2.32
CA THR A 9 -23.83 12.84 -2.77
C THR A 9 -22.77 13.29 -1.77
N VAL A 10 -22.90 14.50 -1.23
CA VAL A 10 -21.98 15.03 -0.21
C VAL A 10 -22.04 14.18 1.05
N ILE A 11 -23.25 13.87 1.54
CA ILE A 11 -23.43 13.03 2.75
C ILE A 11 -22.82 11.64 2.53
N PHE A 12 -23.12 11.00 1.40
CA PHE A 12 -22.64 9.65 1.12
C PHE A 12 -21.11 9.59 1.02
N VAL A 13 -20.50 10.56 0.32
CA VAL A 13 -19.04 10.66 0.18
C VAL A 13 -18.37 10.96 1.52
N THR A 14 -19.01 11.77 2.36
CA THR A 14 -18.49 12.10 3.70
C THR A 14 -18.50 10.87 4.61
N ILE A 15 -19.62 10.14 4.65
CA ILE A 15 -19.72 8.89 5.42
C ILE A 15 -18.70 7.88 4.92
N PHE A 16 -18.60 7.69 3.60
CA PHE A 16 -17.63 6.80 3.00
C PHE A 16 -16.19 7.17 3.39
N LEU A 17 -15.82 8.45 3.29
CA LEU A 17 -14.49 8.94 3.66
C LEU A 17 -14.18 8.66 5.13
N ILE A 18 -15.10 8.97 6.05
CA ILE A 18 -14.90 8.76 7.48
C ILE A 18 -14.74 7.27 7.79
N VAL A 19 -15.65 6.42 7.31
CA VAL A 19 -15.61 4.96 7.54
C VAL A 19 -14.34 4.36 6.96
N TYR A 20 -13.97 4.76 5.75
CA TYR A 20 -12.77 4.25 5.07
C TYR A 20 -11.48 4.65 5.80
N LEU A 21 -11.35 5.92 6.21
CA LEU A 21 -10.18 6.38 6.97
C LEU A 21 -10.08 5.70 8.33
N VAL A 22 -11.19 5.54 9.05
CA VAL A 22 -11.21 4.82 10.33
C VAL A 22 -10.78 3.36 10.15
N ALA A 23 -11.26 2.68 9.10
CA ALA A 23 -10.85 1.32 8.78
C ALA A 23 -9.35 1.22 8.46
N LEU A 24 -8.80 2.16 7.69
CA LEU A 24 -7.37 2.22 7.37
C LEU A 24 -6.52 2.46 8.62
N VAL A 25 -6.90 3.43 9.46
CA VAL A 25 -6.19 3.75 10.70
C VAL A 25 -6.21 2.55 11.63
N LYS A 26 -7.36 1.87 11.79
CA LYS A 26 -7.48 0.66 12.60
C LYS A 26 -6.55 -0.46 12.12
N ASN A 27 -6.45 -0.66 10.81
CA ASN A 27 -5.54 -1.66 10.24
C ASN A 27 -4.06 -1.25 10.41
N THR A 28 -3.75 0.03 10.31
CA THR A 28 -2.39 0.56 10.51
C THR A 28 -1.95 0.41 11.97
N ILE A 29 -2.82 0.68 12.94
CA ILE A 29 -2.55 0.46 14.37
C ILE A 29 -2.32 -1.02 14.68
N LYS A 30 -2.97 -1.93 13.94
CA LYS A 30 -2.75 -3.38 14.03
C LYS A 30 -1.43 -3.85 13.35
N ASN A 31 -0.59 -2.91 12.91
CA ASN A 31 0.70 -3.17 12.25
C ASN A 31 0.60 -3.98 10.95
N SER A 32 -0.58 -4.07 10.34
CA SER A 32 -0.75 -4.77 9.06
C SER A 32 -0.47 -3.88 7.84
N ILE A 33 -0.44 -2.56 8.04
CA ILE A 33 -0.26 -1.55 7.00
C ILE A 33 0.83 -0.58 7.46
N ASP A 34 1.82 -0.33 6.61
CA ASP A 34 2.88 0.66 6.84
C ASP A 34 2.33 2.09 6.63
N PHE A 35 2.90 3.10 7.29
CA PHE A 35 2.43 4.50 7.23
C PHE A 35 2.35 5.03 5.79
N TYR A 36 3.30 4.64 4.94
CA TYR A 36 3.26 4.97 3.52
C TYR A 36 2.12 4.28 2.77
N ASP A 37 1.77 3.04 3.13
CA ASP A 37 0.60 2.37 2.55
C ASP A 37 -0.68 3.08 3.03
N LEU A 38 -0.74 3.55 4.29
CA LEU A 38 -1.85 4.39 4.77
C LEU A 38 -2.00 5.66 3.95
N ILE A 39 -0.92 6.42 3.73
CA ILE A 39 -0.97 7.67 2.94
C ILE A 39 -1.45 7.38 1.52
N LEU A 40 -0.90 6.33 0.91
CA LEU A 40 -1.23 5.98 -0.45
C LEU A 40 -2.68 5.50 -0.58
N LEU A 41 -3.16 4.62 0.31
CA LEU A 41 -4.56 4.18 0.30
C LEU A 41 -5.51 5.32 0.69
N SER A 42 -5.13 6.21 1.61
CA SER A 42 -5.99 7.35 1.97
C SER A 42 -6.16 8.31 0.78
N SER A 43 -5.13 8.46 -0.08
CA SER A 43 -5.22 9.29 -1.28
C SER A 43 -6.34 8.85 -2.24
N VAL A 44 -6.68 7.55 -2.26
CA VAL A 44 -7.78 6.99 -3.07
C VAL A 44 -9.14 7.50 -2.61
N ALA A 45 -9.31 7.80 -1.32
CA ALA A 45 -10.54 8.37 -0.77
C ALA A 45 -10.51 9.91 -0.73
N VAL A 46 -9.36 10.48 -0.40
CA VAL A 46 -9.19 11.94 -0.24
C VAL A 46 -9.32 12.66 -1.57
N ILE A 47 -8.73 12.16 -2.66
CA ILE A 47 -8.78 12.84 -3.97
C ILE A 47 -10.21 12.95 -4.51
N PRO A 48 -11.03 11.88 -4.54
CA PRO A 48 -12.44 12.00 -4.93
C PRO A 48 -13.24 12.92 -4.02
N SER A 49 -12.95 12.94 -2.71
CA SER A 49 -13.63 13.86 -1.80
C SER A 49 -13.29 15.32 -2.07
N ILE A 50 -12.05 15.66 -2.42
CA ILE A 50 -11.68 17.02 -2.85
C ILE A 50 -12.51 17.45 -4.06
N PHE A 51 -12.79 16.54 -4.99
CA PHE A 51 -13.63 16.82 -6.15
C PHE A 51 -15.07 17.18 -5.80
N VAL A 52 -15.60 16.56 -4.74
CA VAL A 52 -16.97 16.79 -4.26
C VAL A 52 -17.06 18.04 -3.39
N PHE A 53 -16.08 18.29 -2.52
CA PHE A 53 -16.09 19.45 -1.62
C PHE A 53 -15.68 20.75 -2.30
N PHE A 54 -14.79 20.70 -3.30
CA PHE A 54 -14.25 21.89 -3.96
C PHE A 54 -14.41 21.88 -5.49
N PRO A 55 -15.64 21.77 -6.03
CA PRO A 55 -15.88 21.67 -7.47
C PRO A 55 -15.33 22.85 -8.26
N LYS A 56 -15.33 24.07 -7.68
CA LYS A 56 -14.76 25.27 -8.32
C LYS A 56 -13.25 25.16 -8.55
N LEU A 57 -12.51 24.56 -7.61
CA LEU A 57 -11.07 24.34 -7.75
C LEU A 57 -10.78 23.36 -8.87
N VAL A 58 -11.55 22.26 -8.94
CA VAL A 58 -11.39 21.25 -9.98
C VAL A 58 -11.66 21.82 -11.37
N VAL A 59 -12.73 22.61 -11.52
CA VAL A 59 -13.07 23.25 -12.81
C VAL A 59 -12.00 24.26 -13.23
N SER A 60 -11.35 24.93 -12.28
CA SER A 60 -10.19 25.78 -12.56
C SER A 60 -9.00 24.97 -13.05
N LEU A 61 -8.68 23.87 -12.34
CA LEU A 61 -7.62 22.93 -12.75
C LEU A 61 -7.87 22.34 -14.14
N ALA A 62 -9.10 21.91 -14.43
CA ALA A 62 -9.48 21.37 -15.73
C ALA A 62 -9.23 22.38 -16.86
N ARG A 63 -9.54 23.66 -16.63
CA ARG A 63 -9.23 24.74 -17.58
C ARG A 63 -7.73 24.99 -17.76
N ILE A 64 -6.94 24.91 -16.69
CA ILE A 64 -5.48 25.06 -16.76
C ILE A 64 -4.83 23.92 -17.55
N VAL A 65 -5.27 22.68 -17.31
CA VAL A 65 -4.76 21.49 -18.00
C VAL A 65 -5.33 21.38 -19.43
N GLY A 66 -6.37 22.16 -19.78
CA GLY A 66 -6.99 22.15 -21.10
C GLY A 66 -7.92 20.96 -21.33
N VAL A 67 -8.46 20.37 -20.26
CA VAL A 67 -9.30 19.18 -20.32
C VAL A 67 -10.78 19.57 -20.28
N GLU A 68 -11.55 19.05 -21.22
CA GLU A 68 -12.97 19.39 -21.39
C GLU A 68 -13.83 18.92 -20.21
N PHE A 69 -13.49 17.75 -19.63
CA PHE A 69 -14.19 17.19 -18.48
C PHE A 69 -13.27 17.07 -17.25
N PRO A 70 -13.65 17.66 -16.09
CA PRO A 70 -12.94 17.47 -14.83
C PRO A 70 -12.75 16.00 -14.44
N PHE A 71 -13.66 15.12 -14.85
CA PHE A 71 -13.58 13.68 -14.60
C PHE A 71 -12.29 13.03 -15.10
N LEU A 72 -11.73 13.50 -16.22
CA LEU A 72 -10.47 12.97 -16.75
C LEU A 72 -9.30 13.24 -15.79
N LEU A 73 -9.31 14.37 -15.06
CA LEU A 73 -8.30 14.66 -14.05
C LEU A 73 -8.42 13.72 -12.85
N LEU A 74 -9.64 13.42 -12.40
CA LEU A 74 -9.88 12.45 -11.32
C LEU A 74 -9.38 11.07 -11.73
N PHE A 75 -9.77 10.61 -12.93
CA PHE A 75 -9.36 9.32 -13.44
C PHE A 75 -7.84 9.23 -13.59
N GLY A 76 -7.21 10.24 -14.20
CA GLY A 76 -5.75 10.29 -14.36
C GLY A 76 -5.02 10.27 -13.02
N SER A 77 -5.50 11.03 -12.03
CA SER A 77 -4.90 11.04 -10.69
C SER A 77 -5.03 9.70 -9.98
N LEU A 78 -6.20 9.06 -10.04
CA LEU A 78 -6.40 7.73 -9.46
C LEU A 78 -5.56 6.68 -10.16
N PHE A 79 -5.49 6.74 -11.49
CA PHE A 79 -4.67 5.83 -12.29
C PHE A 79 -3.19 5.94 -11.90
N PHE A 80 -2.69 7.17 -11.73
CA PHE A 80 -1.32 7.40 -11.25
C PHE A 80 -1.08 6.79 -9.87
N ILE A 81 -2.01 6.95 -8.92
CA ILE A 81 -1.91 6.34 -7.59
C ILE A 81 -1.81 4.82 -7.68
N VAL A 82 -2.65 4.18 -8.50
CA VAL A 82 -2.62 2.72 -8.71
C VAL A 82 -1.28 2.31 -9.30
N PHE A 83 -0.74 3.06 -10.25
CA PHE A 83 0.56 2.75 -10.85
C PHE A 83 1.69 2.82 -9.82
N VAL A 84 1.70 3.87 -8.98
CA VAL A 84 2.65 4.00 -7.87
C VAL A 84 2.49 2.85 -6.87
N TYR A 85 1.26 2.44 -6.56
CA TYR A 85 0.99 1.28 -5.70
C TYR A 85 1.60 0.00 -6.27
N LEU A 86 1.31 -0.30 -7.54
CA LEU A 86 1.82 -1.49 -8.22
C LEU A 86 3.35 -1.49 -8.28
N TYR A 87 3.96 -0.37 -8.64
CA TYR A 87 5.41 -0.24 -8.66
C TYR A 87 6.02 -0.54 -7.30
N ARG A 88 5.46 0.02 -6.22
CA ARG A 88 5.93 -0.24 -4.86
C ARG A 88 5.71 -1.68 -4.44
N LEU A 89 4.58 -2.28 -4.82
CA LEU A 89 4.29 -3.68 -4.55
C LEU A 89 5.33 -4.59 -5.21
N VAL A 90 5.68 -4.32 -6.48
CA VAL A 90 6.73 -5.05 -7.19
C VAL A 90 8.08 -4.94 -6.48
N ILE A 91 8.47 -3.74 -6.04
CA ILE A 91 9.73 -3.55 -5.30
C ILE A 91 9.71 -4.34 -3.98
N LYS A 92 8.64 -4.23 -3.18
CA LYS A 92 8.52 -4.94 -1.90
C LYS A 92 8.60 -6.45 -2.11
N ILE A 93 7.87 -6.98 -3.10
CA ILE A 93 7.90 -8.41 -3.45
C ILE A 93 9.33 -8.85 -3.79
N ASN A 94 10.03 -8.08 -4.63
CA ASN A 94 11.40 -8.41 -5.02
C ASN A 94 12.38 -8.38 -3.82
N GLN A 95 12.25 -7.39 -2.93
CA GLN A 95 13.04 -7.32 -1.70
C GLN A 95 12.77 -8.50 -0.77
N HIS A 96 11.50 -8.89 -0.60
CA HIS A 96 11.13 -10.06 0.19
C HIS A 96 11.65 -11.35 -0.43
N HIS A 97 11.58 -11.49 -1.75
CA HIS A 97 12.14 -12.64 -2.47
C HIS A 97 13.64 -12.81 -2.24
N ASN A 98 14.41 -11.72 -2.36
CA ASN A 98 15.86 -11.75 -2.10
C ASN A 98 16.19 -12.12 -0.65
N ARG A 99 15.42 -11.61 0.32
CA ARG A 99 15.58 -11.98 1.73
C ARG A 99 15.31 -13.46 1.96
N ILE A 100 14.25 -14.01 1.36
CA ILE A 100 13.93 -15.44 1.45
C ILE A 100 15.10 -16.29 0.92
N ILE A 101 15.67 -15.93 -0.23
CA ILE A 101 16.82 -16.64 -0.81
C ILE A 101 18.01 -16.64 0.18
N LEU A 102 18.34 -15.48 0.75
CA LEU A 102 19.43 -15.37 1.74
C LEU A 102 19.17 -16.22 2.98
N LEU A 103 17.94 -16.18 3.52
CA LEU A 103 17.57 -17.01 4.68
C LEU A 103 17.71 -18.50 4.40
N ILE A 104 17.34 -18.96 3.20
CA ILE A 104 17.50 -20.36 2.80
C ILE A 104 18.98 -20.75 2.78
N GLN A 105 19.86 -19.89 2.24
CA GLN A 105 21.29 -20.14 2.20
C GLN A 105 21.91 -20.20 3.60
N GLU A 106 21.57 -19.25 4.47
CA GLU A 106 22.02 -19.25 5.87
C GLU A 106 21.56 -20.49 6.61
N PHE A 107 20.32 -20.92 6.37
CA PHE A 107 19.77 -22.13 6.97
C PHE A 107 20.49 -23.40 6.49
N SER A 108 20.76 -23.52 5.19
CA SER A 108 21.54 -24.64 4.62
C SER A 108 22.95 -24.72 5.20
N LEU A 109 23.65 -23.59 5.32
CA LEU A 109 24.98 -23.54 5.95
C LEU A 109 24.92 -23.92 7.43
N LEU A 110 23.86 -23.53 8.14
CA LEU A 110 23.68 -23.87 9.55
C LEU A 110 23.45 -25.38 9.74
N ILE A 111 22.65 -26.02 8.87
CA ILE A 111 22.48 -27.47 8.85
C ILE A 111 23.82 -28.16 8.64
N GLU A 112 24.62 -27.71 7.67
CA GLU A 112 25.93 -28.29 7.38
C GLU A 112 26.87 -28.19 8.60
N LYS A 113 26.91 -27.03 9.27
CA LYS A 113 27.69 -26.84 10.50
C LYS A 113 27.23 -27.76 11.63
N LEU A 114 25.93 -27.96 11.79
CA LEU A 114 25.38 -28.89 12.78
C LEU A 114 25.76 -30.34 12.48
N GLN A 115 25.70 -30.75 11.22
CA GLN A 115 26.12 -32.09 10.79
C GLN A 115 27.61 -32.31 11.01
N LYS A 116 28.46 -31.37 10.62
CA LYS A 116 29.91 -31.42 10.89
C LYS A 116 30.21 -31.46 12.38
N LYS A 117 29.50 -30.68 13.20
CA LYS A 117 29.66 -30.71 14.65
C LYS A 117 29.25 -32.06 15.24
N LYS A 118 28.14 -32.67 14.79
CA LYS A 118 27.74 -34.01 15.20
C LYS A 118 28.74 -35.09 14.77
N ALA A 119 29.28 -34.99 13.55
CA ALA A 119 30.29 -35.92 13.04
C ALA A 119 31.65 -35.79 13.75
N ASN A 120 31.98 -34.60 14.27
CA ASN A 120 33.20 -34.33 15.03
C ASN A 120 33.04 -34.48 16.55
N VAL A 121 31.87 -34.89 17.06
CA VAL A 121 31.76 -35.43 18.42
C VAL A 121 32.05 -36.92 18.29
N PRO A 122 33.24 -37.40 18.70
CA PRO A 122 33.47 -38.83 18.76
C PRO A 122 32.45 -39.41 19.74
N GLU A 123 31.88 -40.57 19.40
CA GLU A 123 31.17 -41.45 20.32
C GLU A 123 32.12 -41.80 21.49
N GLN A 124 32.26 -40.89 22.45
CA GLN A 124 32.76 -41.23 23.76
C GLN A 124 31.53 -41.51 24.61
N LYS A 125 31.44 -42.78 25.02
CA LYS A 125 30.50 -43.40 25.97
C LYS A 125 29.29 -44.08 25.33
N GLN A 126 29.55 -45.26 24.77
CA GLN A 126 28.62 -46.37 24.91
C GLN A 126 29.38 -47.70 24.94
N ASP A 127 30.31 -47.84 25.88
CA ASP A 127 30.88 -49.12 26.33
C ASP A 127 31.34 -48.92 27.79
N GLU A 128 30.43 -49.17 28.74
CA GLU A 128 30.68 -49.66 30.10
C GLU A 128 29.34 -49.95 30.80
#